data_AF-A0A942L9C7-F1
#
_entry.id   AF-A0A942L9C7-F1
#
_cell.length_a   1.000
_cell.length_b   1.000
_cell.length_c   1.000
_cell.angle_alpha   90.00
_cell.angle_beta   90.00
_cell.angle_gamma   90.00
#
_symmetry.space_group_name_H-M   'P 1'
#
loop_
_entity.id
_entity.type
_entity.pdbx_description
1 polymer ?
#
loop_
_entity_poly.entity_id
_entity_poly.type
_entity_poly.pdbx_seq_one_letter_code
_entity_poly.pdbx_strand_id
1 'polypeptide(L)' 'MDTVIVIGGGAAGILAAGAAGSRGKKVILLEKNNKLGKKIFITGKGRCNLTNDGSIEELLDHVVSNRNFLYSAFYSF' A
#
# COMPACT_ATOMS: atom_id res chain seq x y z
N MET A 1 -4.24 23.64 -9.95
CA MET A 1 -4.95 22.55 -9.24
C MET A 1 -4.39 21.25 -9.79
N ASP A 2 -3.40 20.68 -9.11
CA ASP A 2 -2.59 19.61 -9.72
C ASP A 2 -3.32 18.28 -9.58
N THR A 3 -3.46 17.59 -10.72
CA THR A 3 -4.06 16.25 -10.76
C THR A 3 -2.97 15.21 -10.47
N VAL A 4 -3.22 14.30 -9.55
CA VAL A 4 -2.33 13.18 -9.24
C VAL A 4 -2.80 11.96 -10.02
N ILE A 5 -1.91 11.35 -10.80
CA ILE A 5 -2.18 10.09 -11.49
C ILE A 5 -1.42 8.98 -10.77
N VAL A 6 -2.14 7.95 -10.35
CA VAL A 6 -1.58 6.74 -9.73
C VAL A 6 -1.75 5.58 -10.70
N ILE A 7 -0.65 4.90 -11.02
CA ILE A 7 -0.64 3.77 -11.95
C ILE A 7 -0.44 2.47 -11.16
N GLY A 8 -1.43 1.59 -11.22
CA GLY A 8 -1.48 0.31 -10.52
C GLY A 8 -2.44 0.34 -9.33
N GLY A 9 -3.53 -0.42 -9.41
CA GLY A 9 -4.55 -0.61 -8.38
C GLY A 9 -4.22 -1.73 -7.38
N GLY A 10 -2.94 -1.90 -7.03
CA GLY A 10 -2.49 -2.77 -5.95
C GLY A 10 -2.52 -2.09 -4.58
N ALA A 11 -1.98 -2.73 -3.53
CA ALA A 11 -2.07 -2.22 -2.16
C ALA A 11 -1.47 -0.81 -2.04
N ALA A 12 -0.25 -0.64 -2.53
CA ALA A 12 0.46 0.64 -2.51
C ALA A 12 -0.28 1.73 -3.30
N GLY A 13 -0.79 1.41 -4.50
CA GLY A 13 -1.47 2.40 -5.34
C GLY A 13 -2.83 2.83 -4.80
N ILE A 14 -3.59 1.90 -4.21
CA ILE A 14 -4.86 2.22 -3.54
C ILE A 14 -4.60 3.17 -2.36
N LEU A 15 -3.62 2.85 -1.49
CA LEU A 15 -3.26 3.71 -0.36
C LEU A 15 -2.75 5.09 -0.82
N ALA A 16 -1.89 5.14 -1.83
CA ALA A 16 -1.37 6.39 -2.37
C ALA A 16 -2.48 7.26 -2.96
N ALA A 17 -3.41 6.67 -3.72
CA ALA A 17 -4.55 7.39 -4.30
C ALA A 17 -5.48 7.93 -3.20
N GLY A 18 -5.78 7.11 -2.18
CA GLY A 18 -6.60 7.52 -1.03
C GLY A 18 -5.96 8.65 -0.23
N ALA A 19 -4.65 8.54 0.06
CA ALA A 19 -3.91 9.57 0.79
C ALA A 19 -3.79 10.90 0.02
N ALA A 20 -3.66 10.85 -1.31
CA ALA A 20 -3.69 12.07 -2.13
C ALA A 20 -5.09 12.70 -2.15
N GLY A 21 -6.14 11.87 -2.28
CA GLY A 21 -7.53 12.33 -2.28
C GLY A 21 -7.95 12.94 -0.95
N SER A 22 -7.54 12.36 0.19
CA SER A 22 -7.83 12.91 1.53
C SER A 22 -7.19 14.29 1.76
N ARG A 23 -6.16 14.63 0.99
CA ARG A 23 -5.50 15.96 0.99
C ARG A 23 -6.11 16.92 -0.04
N GLY A 24 -7.31 16.64 -0.55
CA GLY A 24 -8.08 17.50 -1.45
C GLY A 24 -7.56 17.54 -2.89
N LYS A 25 -6.70 16.60 -3.29
CA LYS A 25 -6.20 16.53 -4.66
C LYS A 25 -7.20 15.82 -5.57
N LYS A 26 -7.26 16.24 -6.84
CA LYS A 26 -7.94 15.46 -7.90
C LYS A 26 -7.06 14.25 -8.23
N VAL A 27 -7.58 13.04 -8.07
CA VAL A 27 -6.81 11.80 -8.26
C VAL A 27 -7.43 10.95 -9.38
N ILE A 28 -6.58 10.41 -10.26
CA ILE A 28 -6.93 9.39 -11.24
C ILE A 28 -6.14 8.13 -10.91
N LEU A 29 -6.82 7.05 -10.53
CA LEU A 29 -6.20 5.73 -10.31
C LEU A 29 -6.44 4.85 -11.55
N LEU A 30 -5.37 4.37 -12.16
CA LEU A 30 -5.41 3.51 -13.34
C LEU A 30 -5.01 2.08 -12.95
N GLU A 31 -5.82 1.09 -13.37
CA GLU A 31 -5.55 -0.33 -13.18
C GLU A 31 -5.78 -1.07 -14.50
N LYS A 32 -4.85 -1.99 -14.84
CA LYS A 32 -4.93 -2.79 -16.07
C LYS A 32 -6.01 -3.88 -15.99
N ASN A 33 -6.22 -4.42 -14.79
CA ASN A 33 -7.19 -5.46 -14.53
C ASN A 33 -8.62 -4.92 -14.45
N ASN A 34 -9.60 -5.79 -14.66
CA ASN A 34 -11.02 -5.50 -14.47
C ASN A 34 -11.45 -5.29 -13.00
N LYS A 35 -10.54 -5.48 -12.04
CA LYS A 35 -10.76 -5.27 -10.60
C LYS A 35 -9.49 -4.77 -9.95
N LEU A 36 -9.63 -3.81 -9.02
CA LEU A 36 -8.57 -3.40 -8.11
C LEU A 36 -8.17 -4.56 -7.19
N GLY A 37 -6.93 -4.55 -6.69
CA GLY A 37 -6.51 -5.41 -5.60
C GLY A 37 -6.53 -6.91 -5.91
N LYS A 38 -6.54 -7.34 -7.19
CA LYS A 38 -6.60 -8.77 -7.54
C LYS A 38 -5.57 -9.64 -6.79
N LYS A 39 -4.35 -9.15 -6.62
CA LYS A 39 -3.30 -9.85 -5.87
C LYS A 39 -3.57 -9.85 -4.35
N ILE A 40 -4.08 -8.74 -3.80
CA ILE A 40 -4.47 -8.64 -2.39
C ILE A 40 -5.60 -9.62 -2.08
N PHE A 41 -6.60 -9.70 -2.98
CA PHE A 41 -7.77 -10.55 -2.86
C PHE A 41 -7.41 -12.02 -2.60
N ILE A 42 -6.34 -12.53 -3.23
CA ILE A 42 -5.91 -13.93 -3.07
C ILE A 42 -4.97 -14.16 -1.87
N THR A 43 -4.49 -13.11 -1.20
CA THR A 43 -3.63 -13.27 -0.01
C THR A 43 -4.39 -13.94 1.14
N GLY A 44 -3.68 -14.62 2.03
CA GLY A 44 -4.30 -15.32 3.16
C GLY A 44 -5.32 -16.37 2.73
N LYS A 45 -5.11 -17.03 1.59
CA LYS A 45 -6.06 -17.99 0.99
C LYS A 45 -7.45 -17.37 0.74
N GLY A 46 -7.49 -16.15 0.21
CA GLY A 46 -8.74 -15.44 -0.07
C GLY A 46 -9.29 -14.60 1.09
N ARG A 47 -8.62 -14.62 2.26
CA ARG A 47 -9.07 -13.89 3.46
C ARG A 47 -8.50 -12.47 3.56
N CYS A 48 -7.63 -12.08 2.63
CA CYS A 48 -6.89 -10.82 2.67
C CYS A 48 -5.98 -10.74 3.91
N ASN A 49 -4.78 -11.30 3.83
CA ASN A 49 -3.78 -11.11 4.88
C ASN A 49 -3.22 -9.68 4.78
N LEU A 50 -3.88 -8.75 5.47
CA LEU A 50 -3.73 -7.31 5.24
C LEU A 50 -2.48 -6.71 5.89
N THR A 51 -2.18 -7.09 7.13
CA THR A 51 -1.05 -6.57 7.92
C THR A 51 -0.62 -7.60 8.98
N ASN A 52 0.45 -7.30 9.70
CA ASN A 52 0.90 -8.03 10.89
C ASN A 52 0.85 -7.07 12.10
N ASP A 53 0.55 -7.60 13.30
CA ASP A 53 0.36 -6.86 14.55
C ASP A 53 1.51 -7.04 15.57
N GLY A 54 2.62 -7.64 15.13
CA GLY A 54 3.86 -7.76 15.90
C GLY A 54 4.54 -6.41 16.15
N SER A 55 5.63 -6.43 16.91
CA SER A 55 6.41 -5.21 17.17
C SER A 55 7.04 -4.65 15.89
N ILE A 56 7.43 -3.37 15.90
CA ILE A 56 8.13 -2.76 14.75
C ILE A 56 9.46 -3.48 14.49
N GLU A 57 10.15 -3.90 15.55
CA GLU A 57 11.38 -4.69 15.46
C GLU A 57 11.12 -6.03 14.76
N GLU A 58 10.06 -6.76 15.15
CA GLU A 58 9.65 -8.01 14.51
C GLU A 58 9.28 -7.79 13.04
N LEU A 59 8.57 -6.70 12.73
CA LEU A 59 8.21 -6.37 11.35
C LEU A 59 9.46 -6.11 10.50
N LEU A 60 10.44 -5.35 11.02
CA LEU A 60 11.69 -5.06 10.33
C LEU A 60 12.57 -6.31 10.12
N ASP A 61 12.54 -7.27 11.05
CA ASP A 61 13.25 -8.55 10.93
C ASP A 61 12.70 -9.40 9.77
N HIS A 62 11.41 -9.25 9.46
CA HIS A 62 10.75 -9.97 8.36
C HIS A 62 10.77 -9.21 7.02
N VAL A 63 11.39 -8.03 6.95
CA VAL A 63 11.63 -7.33 5.67
C VAL A 63 12.76 -8.01 4.91
N VAL A 64 12.41 -8.66 3.80
CA VAL A 64 13.34 -9.46 2.99
C VAL A 64 14.51 -8.65 2.41
N SER A 65 14.26 -7.38 2.04
CA SER A 65 15.26 -6.55 1.36
C SER A 65 15.27 -5.13 1.91
N ASN A 66 16.47 -4.65 2.27
CA ASN A 66 16.72 -3.28 2.69
C ASN A 66 15.81 -2.79 3.84
N ARG A 67 15.86 -3.49 4.99
CA ARG A 67 15.09 -3.11 6.20
C ARG A 67 15.31 -1.66 6.63
N ASN A 68 16.52 -1.15 6.48
CA ASN A 68 16.89 0.21 6.91
C ASN A 68 16.14 1.29 6.12
N PHE A 69 15.76 1.02 4.87
CA PHE A 69 14.94 1.94 4.08
C PHE A 69 13.53 2.13 4.66
N LEU A 70 12.95 1.09 5.27
CA LEU A 70 11.60 1.14 5.84
C LEU A 70 11.56 1.61 7.29
N TYR A 71 12.71 1.80 7.93
CA TYR A 71 12.79 2.18 9.34
C TYR A 71 11.94 3.42 9.66
N SER A 72 12.17 4.53 8.97
CA SER A 72 11.40 5.75 9.21
C SER A 72 9.91 5.57 8.93
N ALA A 73 9.54 4.82 7.89
CA ALA A 73 8.15 4.59 7.53
C ALA A 73 7.41 3.79 8.61
N PHE A 74 8.02 2.76 9.18
CA PHE A 74 7.37 1.92 10.20
C PHE A 74 7.27 2.58 11.57
N TYR A 75 8.16 3.51 11.93
CA TYR A 75 8.04 4.27 13.19
C TYR A 75 7.21 5.57 13.08
N SER A 76 6.77 5.96 11.88
CA SER A 76 6.02 7.22 11.67
C SER A 76 4.50 7.06 11.70
N PHE A 77 3.99 5.83 11.79
CA PHE A 77 2.57 5.48 11.82
C PHE A 77 2.29 4.53 12.99
#